data_AF-A0A519P7U5-F1
#
_entry.id   AF-A0A519P7U5-F1
#
_cell.length_a   1.000
_cell.length_b   1.000
_cell.length_c   1.000
_cell.angle_alpha   90.00
_cell.angle_beta   90.00
_cell.angle_gamma   90.00
#
_symmetry.space_group_name_H-M   'P 1'
#
loop_
_entity.id
_entity.type
_entity.pdbx_description
1 polymer ?
#
loop_
_entity_poly.entity_id
_entity_poly.type
_entity_poly.pdbx_seq_one_letter_code
_entity_poly.pdbx_strand_id
1 'polypeptide(L)'
;DRDCQAWEPSQDEFLSPALMEAELMRRALPPEAFAAWLLAFLPQLDREQPATLFHPASVSDRSDGKIAHLDGLNLSRAWCWRGLASSLDTRDPRHEVMLRAADRHLVAALPHVTGDYMGEHWLASFALLALTA
;
A
#
# COMPACT_ATOMS: atom_id res chain seq x y z
N ASP A 1 12.51 3.83 11.58
CA ASP A 1 12.19 2.39 11.44
C ASP A 1 11.42 1.80 12.63
N ARG A 2 10.80 2.60 13.52
CA ARG A 2 9.92 2.11 14.60
C ARG A 2 8.72 3.04 14.77
N ASP A 3 7.59 2.49 15.20
CA ASP A 3 6.33 3.21 15.45
C ASP A 3 6.01 4.24 14.36
N CYS A 4 5.95 3.75 13.11
CA CYS A 4 5.77 4.57 11.93
C CYS A 4 4.49 5.39 12.04
N GLN A 5 4.62 6.70 11.97
CA GLN A 5 3.48 7.62 12.09
C GLN A 5 2.67 7.75 10.78
N ALA A 6 3.18 7.21 9.67
CA ALA A 6 2.57 7.24 8.35
C ALA A 6 2.02 8.63 7.97
N TRP A 7 2.90 9.64 7.92
CA TRP A 7 2.60 11.01 7.48
C TRP A 7 2.37 11.10 5.96
N GLU A 8 1.41 10.32 5.48
CA GLU A 8 0.95 10.19 4.10
C GLU A 8 -0.58 10.08 4.09
N PRO A 9 -1.27 10.51 3.02
CA PRO A 9 -0.73 11.03 1.76
C PRO A 9 -0.28 12.50 1.82
N SER A 10 0.80 12.86 1.10
CA SER A 10 0.89 14.18 0.49
C SER A 10 0.20 14.15 -0.88
N GLN A 11 -0.49 15.23 -1.27
CA GLN A 11 -1.48 15.27 -2.36
C GLN A 11 -0.95 14.96 -3.78
N ASP A 12 0.29 14.51 -3.91
CA ASP A 12 1.02 14.30 -5.17
C ASP A 12 1.87 13.00 -5.13
N GLU A 13 1.63 12.12 -4.16
CA GLU A 13 2.37 10.87 -3.98
C GLU A 13 1.85 9.74 -4.88
N PHE A 14 2.77 9.00 -5.50
CA PHE A 14 2.50 7.72 -6.18
C PHE A 14 2.80 6.50 -5.33
N LEU A 15 3.77 6.62 -4.43
CA LEU A 15 4.27 5.53 -3.61
C LEU A 15 3.97 5.85 -2.15
N SER A 16 3.46 4.88 -1.41
CA SER A 16 3.37 4.98 0.04
C SER A 16 4.77 4.87 0.64
N PRO A 17 5.37 5.94 1.20
CA PRO A 17 6.71 5.86 1.76
C PRO A 17 6.80 4.81 2.88
N ALA A 18 5.79 4.70 3.74
CA ALA A 18 5.81 3.74 4.85
C ALA A 18 5.77 2.29 4.35
N LEU A 19 4.89 2.00 3.39
CA LEU A 19 4.76 0.63 2.87
C LEU A 19 5.88 0.25 1.90
N MET A 20 6.52 1.22 1.24
CA MET A 20 7.73 0.98 0.44
C MET A 20 8.92 0.63 1.33
N GLU A 21 9.07 1.30 2.49
CA GLU A 21 10.06 0.89 3.50
C GLU A 21 9.77 -0.55 3.94
N ALA A 22 8.52 -0.87 4.30
CA ALA A 22 8.16 -2.21 4.73
C ALA A 22 8.41 -3.29 3.65
N GLU A 23 8.04 -3.04 2.40
CA GLU A 23 8.28 -3.96 1.27
C GLU A 23 9.78 -4.13 0.98
N LEU A 24 10.58 -3.06 1.12
CA LEU A 24 12.04 -3.14 1.03
C LEU A 24 12.60 -4.04 2.13
N MET A 25 12.19 -3.79 3.38
CA MET A 25 12.69 -4.55 4.54
C MET A 25 12.27 -6.02 4.47
N ARG A 26 11.09 -6.33 3.92
CA ARG A 26 10.64 -7.71 3.64
C ARG A 26 11.58 -8.45 2.70
N ARG A 27 12.15 -7.77 1.72
CA ARG A 27 13.10 -8.35 0.75
C ARG A 27 14.53 -8.40 1.28
N ALA A 28 14.91 -7.44 2.12
CA ALA A 28 16.28 -7.28 2.59
C ALA A 28 16.62 -8.13 3.81
N LEU A 29 15.65 -8.42 4.68
CA LEU A 29 15.85 -9.14 5.94
C LEU A 29 15.47 -10.62 5.83
N PRO A 30 16.15 -11.51 6.59
CA PRO A 30 15.66 -12.87 6.81
C PRO A 30 14.25 -12.88 7.44
N PRO A 31 13.42 -13.90 7.19
CA PRO A 31 12.01 -13.91 7.61
C PRO A 31 11.76 -13.61 9.09
N GLU A 32 12.54 -14.21 10.00
CA GLU A 32 12.39 -13.98 11.44
C GLU A 32 12.75 -12.55 11.85
N ALA A 33 13.81 -11.98 11.24
CA ALA A 33 14.22 -10.61 11.48
C ALA A 33 13.20 -9.61 10.93
N PHE A 34 12.64 -9.90 9.75
CA PHE A 34 11.56 -9.11 9.17
C PHE A 34 10.31 -9.12 10.04
N ALA A 35 9.87 -10.28 10.53
CA ALA A 35 8.69 -10.39 11.38
C ALA A 35 8.83 -9.56 12.67
N ALA A 36 10.01 -9.58 13.31
CA ALA A 36 10.30 -8.75 14.47
C ALA A 36 10.37 -7.25 14.12
N TRP A 37 10.97 -6.91 12.98
CA TRP A 37 11.05 -5.52 12.51
C TRP A 37 9.66 -4.95 12.21
N LEU A 38 8.80 -5.70 11.51
CA LEU A 38 7.46 -5.25 11.14
C LEU A 38 6.59 -4.97 12.38
N LEU A 39 6.71 -5.80 13.43
CA LEU A 39 6.04 -5.56 14.72
C LEU A 39 6.53 -4.29 15.42
N ALA A 40 7.81 -3.95 15.29
CA ALA A 40 8.34 -2.70 15.83
C ALA A 40 7.98 -1.48 14.99
N PHE A 41 7.88 -1.65 13.67
CA PHE A 41 7.57 -0.59 12.71
C PHE A 41 6.09 -0.22 12.70
N LEU A 42 5.19 -1.22 12.71
CA LEU A 42 3.74 -1.07 12.74
C LEU A 42 3.15 -1.85 13.93
N PRO A 43 3.33 -1.36 15.18
CA PRO A 43 2.98 -2.11 16.38
C PRO A 43 1.47 -2.32 16.59
N GLN A 44 0.64 -1.55 15.90
CA GLN A 44 -0.83 -1.58 16.01
C GLN A 44 -1.50 -2.01 14.69
N LEU A 45 -0.78 -2.77 13.86
CA LEU A 45 -1.26 -3.24 12.57
C LEU A 45 -2.55 -4.06 12.68
N ASP A 46 -2.69 -4.88 13.73
CA ASP A 46 -3.89 -5.68 14.02
C ASP A 46 -5.15 -4.83 14.23
N ARG A 47 -4.96 -3.55 14.58
CA ARG A 47 -6.01 -2.56 14.78
C ARG A 47 -6.15 -1.58 13.62
N GLU A 48 -5.54 -1.90 12.48
CA GLU A 48 -5.51 -1.04 11.30
C GLU A 48 -4.94 0.36 11.61
N GLN A 49 -3.87 0.44 12.42
CA GLN A 49 -3.18 1.69 12.74
C GLN A 49 -1.74 1.72 12.21
N PRO A 50 -1.29 2.86 11.64
CA PRO A 50 -2.04 4.10 11.41
C PRO A 50 -3.12 3.97 10.33
N ALA A 51 -4.33 4.47 10.60
CA ALA A 51 -5.50 4.34 9.74
C ALA A 51 -5.29 4.79 8.28
N THR A 52 -4.41 5.78 8.06
CA THR A 52 -4.06 6.29 6.73
C THR A 52 -3.51 5.23 5.78
N LEU A 53 -2.86 4.18 6.30
CA LEU A 53 -2.33 3.07 5.51
C LEU A 53 -3.37 2.00 5.14
N PHE A 54 -4.51 1.97 5.83
CA PHE A 54 -5.53 0.92 5.69
C PHE A 54 -6.78 1.40 4.94
N HIS A 55 -6.91 2.71 4.74
CA HIS A 55 -8.02 3.34 4.05
C HIS A 55 -7.55 4.06 2.77
N PRO A 56 -8.29 3.95 1.66
CA PRO A 56 -7.92 4.62 0.40
C PRO A 56 -7.79 6.13 0.54
N ALA A 57 -6.78 6.69 -0.13
CA ALA A 57 -6.69 8.13 -0.36
C ALA A 57 -7.82 8.58 -1.29
N SER A 58 -8.45 9.71 -0.96
CA SER A 58 -9.54 10.29 -1.77
C SER A 58 -8.97 11.17 -2.88
N VAL A 59 -9.40 10.89 -4.11
CA VAL A 59 -9.03 11.66 -5.30
C VAL A 59 -10.16 12.63 -5.60
N SER A 60 -10.01 13.90 -5.21
CA SER A 60 -11.07 14.91 -5.30
C SER A 60 -11.30 15.43 -6.73
N ASP A 61 -10.23 15.51 -7.52
CA ASP A 61 -10.27 15.92 -8.93
C ASP A 61 -9.26 15.07 -9.72
N ARG A 62 -9.77 14.28 -10.67
CA ARG A 62 -8.95 13.39 -11.51
C ARG A 62 -8.40 14.07 -12.76
N SER A 63 -8.86 15.28 -13.07
CA SER A 63 -8.31 16.10 -14.14
C SER A 63 -7.08 16.91 -13.68
N ASP A 64 -6.92 17.08 -12.36
CA ASP A 64 -5.70 17.59 -11.76
C ASP A 64 -4.63 16.49 -11.77
N GLY A 65 -3.57 16.71 -12.54
CA GLY A 65 -2.49 15.74 -12.69
C GLY A 65 -1.81 15.33 -11.38
N LYS A 66 -1.76 16.21 -10.37
CA LYS A 66 -1.16 15.89 -9.07
C LYS A 66 -2.08 15.04 -8.22
N ILE A 67 -3.34 15.46 -8.13
CA ILE A 67 -4.33 14.76 -7.29
C ILE A 67 -4.64 13.37 -7.88
N ALA A 68 -4.58 13.22 -9.21
CA ALA A 68 -4.67 11.92 -9.89
C ALA A 68 -3.60 10.91 -9.46
N HIS A 69 -2.44 11.35 -8.94
CA HIS A 69 -1.40 10.44 -8.43
C HIS A 69 -1.87 9.59 -7.25
N LEU A 70 -2.90 10.03 -6.51
CA LEU A 70 -3.43 9.30 -5.36
C LEU A 70 -4.11 7.98 -5.77
N ASP A 71 -4.55 7.80 -7.02
CA ASP A 71 -4.94 6.48 -7.54
C ASP A 71 -3.70 5.55 -7.63
N GLY A 72 -2.55 6.08 -8.04
CA GLY A 72 -1.27 5.38 -8.01
C GLY A 72 -0.81 5.03 -6.59
N LEU A 73 -0.97 5.95 -5.64
CA LEU A 73 -0.73 5.68 -4.22
C LEU A 73 -1.57 4.50 -3.72
N ASN A 74 -2.87 4.50 -4.00
CA ASN A 74 -3.75 3.40 -3.63
C ASN A 74 -3.28 2.07 -4.23
N LEU A 75 -2.93 2.03 -5.52
CA LEU A 75 -2.39 0.82 -6.14
C LEU A 75 -1.06 0.37 -5.51
N SER A 76 -0.16 1.30 -5.19
CA SER A 76 1.11 0.98 -4.51
C SER A 76 0.87 0.39 -3.11
N ARG A 77 -0.11 0.90 -2.36
CA ARG A 77 -0.51 0.36 -1.06
C ARG A 77 -1.11 -1.04 -1.20
N ALA A 78 -1.93 -1.26 -2.22
CA ALA A 78 -2.48 -2.59 -2.51
C ALA A 78 -1.36 -3.61 -2.80
N TRP A 79 -0.39 -3.24 -3.63
CA TRP A 79 0.78 -4.06 -3.92
C TRP A 79 1.59 -4.39 -2.66
N CYS A 80 1.98 -3.38 -1.88
CA CYS A 80 2.79 -3.59 -0.69
C CYS A 80 2.05 -4.45 0.34
N TRP A 81 0.75 -4.22 0.57
CA TRP A 81 0.01 -5.03 1.53
C TRP A 81 -0.07 -6.51 1.14
N ARG A 82 -0.24 -6.83 -0.14
CA ARG A 82 -0.18 -8.23 -0.62
C ARG A 82 1.22 -8.82 -0.47
N GLY A 83 2.25 -8.06 -0.83
CA GLY A 83 3.65 -8.46 -0.63
C GLY A 83 3.96 -8.78 0.83
N LEU A 84 3.54 -7.91 1.76
CA LEU A 84 3.69 -8.11 3.20
C LEU A 84 2.88 -9.32 3.69
N ALA A 85 1.63 -9.48 3.26
CA ALA A 85 0.80 -10.63 3.63
C ALA A 85 1.45 -11.96 3.24
N SER A 86 2.07 -12.04 2.06
CA SER A 86 2.76 -13.26 1.58
C SER A 86 3.90 -13.75 2.47
N SER A 87 4.41 -12.89 3.37
CA SER A 87 5.49 -13.25 4.30
C SER A 87 4.98 -13.86 5.62
N LEU A 88 3.66 -13.89 5.83
CA LEU A 88 3.03 -14.40 7.05
C LEU A 88 2.37 -15.76 6.81
N ASP A 89 2.23 -16.56 7.88
CA ASP A 89 1.37 -17.75 7.86
C ASP A 89 -0.09 -17.34 7.67
N THR A 90 -0.86 -18.12 6.91
CA THR A 90 -2.27 -17.82 6.61
C THR A 90 -3.18 -17.87 7.84
N ARG A 91 -2.73 -18.46 8.95
CA ARG A 91 -3.43 -18.46 10.24
C ARG A 91 -3.09 -17.24 11.11
N ASP A 92 -2.10 -16.44 10.72
CA ASP A 92 -1.79 -15.20 11.42
C ASP A 92 -2.93 -14.19 11.17
N PRO A 93 -3.57 -13.63 12.22
CA PRO A 93 -4.68 -12.68 12.02
C PRO A 93 -4.27 -11.44 11.23
N ARG A 94 -2.99 -11.06 11.25
CA ARG A 94 -2.47 -9.92 10.47
C ARG A 94 -2.52 -10.18 8.97
N HIS A 95 -2.44 -11.44 8.54
CA HIS A 95 -2.55 -11.81 7.13
C HIS A 95 -3.89 -11.35 6.54
N GLU A 96 -5.00 -11.63 7.22
CA GLU A 96 -6.33 -11.19 6.77
C GLU A 96 -6.47 -9.66 6.79
N VAL A 97 -5.93 -8.99 7.81
CA VAL A 97 -5.94 -7.52 7.89
C VAL A 97 -5.24 -6.89 6.68
N MET A 98 -4.05 -7.38 6.32
CA MET A 98 -3.29 -6.89 5.17
C MET A 98 -4.02 -7.13 3.85
N LEU A 99 -4.59 -8.32 3.64
CA LEU A 99 -5.35 -8.62 2.41
C LEU A 99 -6.59 -7.75 2.28
N ARG A 100 -7.35 -7.54 3.36
CA ARG A 100 -8.52 -6.64 3.34
C ARG A 100 -8.12 -5.20 3.03
N ALA A 101 -7.01 -4.71 3.59
CA ALA A 101 -6.49 -3.39 3.25
C ALA A 101 -6.11 -3.30 1.76
N ALA A 102 -5.41 -4.31 1.24
CA ALA A 102 -5.05 -4.38 -0.16
C ALA A 102 -6.26 -4.32 -1.09
N ASP A 103 -7.30 -5.12 -0.80
CA ASP A 103 -8.50 -5.17 -1.63
C ASP A 103 -9.27 -3.85 -1.58
N ARG A 104 -9.35 -3.17 -0.42
CA ARG A 104 -9.96 -1.84 -0.32
C ARG A 104 -9.26 -0.83 -1.22
N HIS A 105 -7.93 -0.81 -1.21
CA HIS A 105 -7.15 0.08 -2.07
C HIS A 105 -7.29 -0.26 -3.55
N LEU A 106 -7.25 -1.55 -3.89
CA LEU A 106 -7.38 -2.00 -5.27
C LEU A 106 -8.76 -1.66 -5.84
N VAL A 107 -9.84 -1.94 -5.10
CA VAL A 107 -11.21 -1.61 -5.52
C VAL A 107 -11.38 -0.10 -5.74
N ALA A 108 -10.74 0.73 -4.90
CA ALA A 108 -10.84 2.17 -5.01
C ALA A 108 -10.13 2.75 -6.26
N ALA A 109 -9.03 2.14 -6.71
CA ALA A 109 -8.18 2.73 -7.75
C ALA A 109 -8.24 1.99 -9.10
N LEU A 110 -8.49 0.67 -9.12
CA LEU A 110 -8.46 -0.13 -10.35
C LEU A 110 -9.40 0.38 -11.46
N PRO A 111 -10.64 0.83 -11.18
CA PRO A 111 -11.52 1.40 -12.21
C PRO A 111 -10.97 2.65 -12.89
N HIS A 112 -9.98 3.31 -12.30
CA HIS A 112 -9.41 4.59 -12.75
C HIS A 112 -8.06 4.42 -13.47
N VAL A 113 -7.61 3.17 -13.68
CA VAL A 113 -6.35 2.87 -14.39
C VAL A 113 -6.45 3.16 -15.90
N THR A 114 -7.66 3.24 -16.45
CA THR A 114 -7.95 3.49 -17.87
C THR A 114 -8.80 4.74 -18.03
N GLY A 115 -8.49 5.62 -18.98
CA GLY A 115 -9.27 6.82 -19.29
C GLY A 115 -8.47 7.98 -19.86
N ASP A 116 -7.77 8.74 -19.00
CA ASP A 116 -7.07 9.98 -19.35
C ASP A 116 -5.55 9.75 -19.42
N TYR A 117 -4.87 10.38 -20.39
CA TYR A 117 -3.42 10.25 -20.66
C TYR A 117 -2.59 10.40 -19.37
N MET A 118 -3.01 11.30 -18.48
CA MET A 118 -2.35 11.55 -17.20
C MET A 118 -2.37 10.38 -16.19
N GLY A 119 -3.15 9.32 -16.41
CA GLY A 119 -3.11 8.09 -15.61
C GLY A 119 -2.52 6.88 -16.34
N GLU A 120 -2.78 6.75 -17.64
CA GLU A 120 -2.61 5.48 -18.37
C GLU A 120 -1.15 5.03 -18.53
N HIS A 121 -0.17 5.93 -18.56
CA HIS A 121 1.22 5.54 -18.91
C HIS A 121 2.01 4.93 -17.77
N TRP A 122 1.55 5.06 -16.51
CA TRP A 122 2.26 4.57 -15.33
C TRP A 122 1.39 3.77 -14.37
N LEU A 123 0.08 4.05 -14.28
CA LEU A 123 -0.81 3.29 -13.38
C LEU A 123 -0.88 1.80 -13.74
N ALA A 124 -0.75 1.45 -15.03
CA ALA A 124 -0.73 0.05 -15.48
C ALA A 124 0.41 -0.77 -14.85
N SER A 125 1.58 -0.17 -14.63
CA SER A 125 2.71 -0.87 -13.98
C SER A 125 2.42 -1.15 -12.51
N PHE A 126 1.80 -0.19 -11.80
CA PHE A 126 1.38 -0.39 -10.41
C PHE A 126 0.24 -1.40 -10.29
N ALA A 127 -0.74 -1.34 -11.19
CA ALA A 127 -1.82 -2.32 -11.24
C ALA A 127 -1.30 -3.74 -11.48
N LEU A 128 -0.35 -3.93 -12.40
CA LEU A 128 0.28 -5.22 -12.62
C LEU A 128 0.96 -5.73 -11.35
N LEU A 129 1.81 -4.91 -10.71
CA LEU A 129 2.48 -5.28 -9.46
C LEU A 129 1.47 -5.65 -8.37
N ALA A 130 0.38 -4.90 -8.23
CA ALA A 130 -0.67 -5.18 -7.25
C ALA A 130 -1.42 -6.49 -7.54
N LEU A 131 -1.66 -6.82 -8.81
CA LEU A 131 -2.39 -8.01 -9.22
C LEU A 131 -1.55 -9.29 -9.18
N THR A 132 -0.22 -9.17 -9.34
CA THR A 132 0.70 -10.33 -9.38
C THR A 132 1.56 -10.47 -8.12
N ALA A 133 1.28 -9.68 -7.10
CA ALA A 133 2.01 -9.66 -5.82
C ALA A 133 1.95 -11.01 -5.09
#